data_AF-A0A5C8IPW4-F1
#
_entry.id   AF-A0A5C8IPW4-F1
#
_cell.length_a   1.000
_cell.length_b   1.000
_cell.length_c   1.000
_cell.angle_alpha   90.00
_cell.angle_beta   90.00
_cell.angle_gamma   90.00
#
_symmetry.space_group_name_H-M   'P 1'
#
loop_
_entity.id
_entity.type
_entity.pdbx_description
1 polymer ?
#
loop_
_entity_poly.entity_id
_entity_poly.type
_entity_poly.pdbx_seq_one_letter_code
_entity_poly.pdbx_strand_id
1 'polypeptide(L)'
;MNLTVGCKITWTESVYTPYVEGEVSDFLGERTITGRITAEGYAKKTNFHFFTVHVYSAEGVNAHEIEQNSKIVRRGVVIYPKCILLSTPANYEDLVKEKAARKENSSPVCYADDKDLREGFEF
;
A
#
# COMPACT_ATOMS: atom_id res chain seq x y z
N MET A 1 -10.23 -7.53 -6.25
CA MET A 1 -10.18 -6.14 -5.78
C MET A 1 -8.98 -5.45 -6.42
N ASN A 2 -9.17 -4.32 -7.12
CA ASN A 2 -8.07 -3.56 -7.72
C ASN A 2 -7.76 -2.32 -6.88
N LEU A 3 -6.77 -2.44 -6.00
CA LEU A 3 -6.25 -1.27 -5.28
C LEU A 3 -5.51 -0.35 -6.25
N THR A 4 -5.73 0.95 -6.15
CA THR A 4 -5.01 1.97 -6.93
C THR A 4 -4.83 3.23 -6.08
N VAL A 5 -4.11 4.22 -6.61
CA VAL A 5 -3.93 5.53 -5.97
C VAL A 5 -5.30 6.13 -5.63
N GLY A 6 -5.44 6.67 -4.42
CA GLY A 6 -6.68 7.25 -3.94
C GLY A 6 -7.58 6.32 -3.16
N CYS A 7 -7.42 5.01 -3.28
CA CYS A 7 -8.17 4.07 -2.44
C CYS A 7 -7.85 4.29 -0.96
N LYS A 8 -8.89 4.44 -0.14
CA LYS A 8 -8.80 4.33 1.32
C LYS A 8 -8.95 2.86 1.68
N ILE A 9 -7.97 2.34 2.40
CA ILE A 9 -7.90 0.91 2.75
C ILE A 9 -7.66 0.75 4.24
N THR A 10 -8.11 -0.39 4.75
CA THR A 10 -7.63 -0.95 6.01
C THR A 10 -7.12 -2.37 5.76
N TRP A 11 -6.01 -2.75 6.37
CA TRP A 11 -5.50 -4.11 6.29
C TRP A 11 -4.85 -4.53 7.59
N THR A 12 -4.84 -5.84 7.84
CA THR A 12 -4.16 -6.44 8.98
C THR A 12 -2.88 -7.13 8.51
N GLU A 13 -1.75 -6.81 9.14
CA GLU A 13 -0.45 -7.45 8.90
C GLU A 13 0.07 -8.14 10.15
N SER A 14 0.75 -9.28 9.94
CA SER A 14 1.45 -10.01 10.99
C SER A 14 2.72 -9.26 11.40
N VAL A 15 2.94 -9.13 12.71
CA VAL A 15 4.11 -8.51 13.33
C VAL A 15 4.99 -9.61 13.90
N TYR A 16 6.28 -9.51 13.63
CA TYR A 16 7.29 -10.45 14.11
C TYR A 16 8.37 -9.71 14.88
N THR A 17 9.19 -10.43 15.64
CA THR A 17 10.40 -9.86 16.24
C THR A 17 11.32 -9.31 15.14
N PRO A 18 12.14 -8.28 15.45
CA PRO A 18 13.12 -7.77 14.51
C PRO A 18 14.00 -8.88 13.95
N TYR A 19 14.38 -8.76 12.68
CA TYR A 19 15.26 -9.72 12.05
C TYR A 19 16.65 -9.69 12.70
N VAL A 20 17.12 -10.87 13.11
CA VAL A 20 18.49 -11.11 13.59
C VAL A 20 19.06 -12.25 12.75
N GLU A 21 20.27 -12.08 12.23
CA GLU A 21 20.92 -13.08 11.38
C GLU A 21 21.14 -14.38 12.15
N GLY A 22 20.73 -15.51 11.56
CA GLY A 22 20.83 -16.83 12.19
C GLY A 22 19.70 -17.19 13.16
N GLU A 23 18.76 -16.27 13.43
CA GLU A 23 17.63 -16.50 14.31
C GLU A 23 16.30 -16.54 13.54
N VAL A 24 15.33 -17.28 14.08
CA VAL A 24 13.95 -17.31 13.56
C VAL A 24 13.18 -16.21 14.25
N SER A 25 12.57 -15.30 13.47
CA SER A 25 11.70 -14.27 14.03
C SER A 25 10.43 -14.87 14.60
N ASP A 26 10.12 -14.54 15.85
CA ASP A 26 8.90 -14.98 16.54
C ASP A 26 7.71 -14.13 16.12
N PHE A 27 6.55 -14.76 16.01
CA PHE A 27 5.29 -14.05 15.75
C PHE A 27 4.82 -13.35 17.03
N LEU A 28 4.69 -12.02 16.97
CA LEU A 28 4.27 -11.19 18.09
C LEU A 28 2.75 -10.94 18.12
N GLY A 29 2.08 -11.08 16.98
CA GLY A 29 0.65 -10.85 16.83
C GLY A 29 0.33 -10.05 15.57
N GLU A 30 -0.82 -9.41 15.55
CA GLU A 30 -1.28 -8.66 14.37
C GLU A 30 -1.49 -7.19 14.68
N ARG A 31 -1.34 -6.35 13.65
CA ARG A 31 -1.74 -4.95 13.68
C ARG A 31 -2.58 -4.60 12.47
N THR A 32 -3.53 -3.70 12.68
CA THR A 32 -4.41 -3.20 11.64
C THR A 32 -4.05 -1.75 11.35
N ILE A 33 -3.86 -1.43 10.06
CA ILE A 33 -3.46 -0.11 9.61
C ILE A 33 -4.54 0.41 8.65
N THR A 34 -4.98 1.65 8.88
CA THR A 34 -5.90 2.35 7.98
C THR A 34 -5.18 3.53 7.34
N GLY A 35 -5.33 3.69 6.04
CA GLY A 35 -4.72 4.80 5.31
C GLY A 35 -5.25 4.97 3.89
N ARG A 36 -4.63 5.87 3.14
CA ARG A 36 -4.93 6.10 1.72
C ARG A 36 -3.70 5.82 0.87
N ILE A 37 -3.88 5.09 -0.22
CA ILE A 37 -2.83 4.84 -1.20
C ILE A 37 -2.50 6.15 -1.91
N THR A 38 -1.25 6.59 -1.84
CA THR A 38 -0.77 7.82 -2.49
C THR A 38 0.11 7.53 -3.70
N ALA A 39 0.72 6.35 -3.76
CA ALA A 39 1.45 5.86 -4.92
C ALA A 39 1.40 4.33 -4.97
N GLU A 40 1.60 3.78 -6.16
CA GLU A 40 1.82 2.36 -6.35
C GLU A 40 2.98 2.13 -7.32
N GLY A 41 3.55 0.93 -7.32
CA GLY A 41 4.72 0.65 -8.13
C GLY A 41 4.93 -0.84 -8.32
N TYR A 42 5.65 -1.19 -9.39
CA TYR A 42 5.91 -2.58 -9.72
C TYR A 42 7.40 -2.79 -10.02
N ALA A 43 8.06 -3.58 -9.18
CA ALA A 43 9.45 -3.95 -9.39
C ALA A 43 9.54 -5.14 -10.34
N LYS A 44 9.85 -4.89 -11.62
CA LYS A 44 9.93 -5.91 -12.66
C LYS A 44 10.92 -7.04 -12.36
N LYS A 45 12.07 -6.72 -11.74
CA LYS A 45 13.13 -7.70 -11.41
C LYS A 45 12.67 -8.74 -10.38
N THR A 46 11.88 -8.32 -9.39
CA THR A 46 11.41 -9.17 -8.29
C THR A 46 9.95 -9.57 -8.43
N ASN A 47 9.26 -9.08 -9.46
CA ASN A 47 7.82 -9.28 -9.68
C ASN A 47 6.98 -8.88 -8.44
N PHE A 48 7.37 -7.79 -7.78
CA PHE A 48 6.68 -7.30 -6.59
C PHE A 48 5.90 -6.02 -6.87
N HIS A 49 4.64 -6.01 -6.45
CA HIS A 49 3.82 -4.81 -6.38
C HIS A 49 4.02 -4.12 -5.03
N PHE A 50 4.07 -2.79 -5.02
CA PHE A 50 4.23 -1.97 -3.82
C PHE A 50 3.19 -0.86 -3.79
N PHE A 51 2.79 -0.47 -2.59
CA PHE A 51 1.91 0.65 -2.33
C PHE A 51 2.56 1.57 -1.31
N THR A 52 2.57 2.87 -1.60
CA THR A 52 2.83 3.90 -0.62
C THR A 52 1.49 4.32 -0.03
N VAL A 53 1.37 4.24 1.29
CA VAL A 53 0.15 4.53 2.03
C VAL A 53 0.42 5.68 2.99
N HIS A 54 -0.40 6.73 2.91
CA HIS A 54 -0.48 7.75 3.94
C HIS A 54 -1.36 7.22 5.08
N VAL A 55 -0.78 7.07 6.27
CA VAL A 55 -1.41 6.38 7.41
C VAL A 55 -2.29 7.34 8.19
N TYR A 56 -3.52 6.92 8.48
CA TYR A 56 -4.47 7.65 9.31
C TYR A 56 -4.55 7.11 10.73
N SER A 57 -4.42 5.80 10.89
CA SER A 57 -4.42 5.14 12.20
C SER A 57 -3.77 3.75 12.10
N ALA A 58 -3.28 3.29 13.25
CA ALA A 58 -2.84 1.92 13.44
C ALA A 58 -3.29 1.44 14.83
N GLU A 59 -3.65 0.17 14.93
CA GLU A 59 -4.07 -0.48 16.17
C GLU A 59 -3.55 -1.92 16.26
N GLY A 60 -3.45 -2.47 17.47
CA GLY A 60 -2.90 -3.81 17.72
C GLY A 60 -1.42 -3.81 18.12
N VAL A 61 -0.73 -4.93 17.84
CA VAL A 61 0.64 -5.16 18.30
C VAL A 61 1.61 -4.18 17.64
N ASN A 62 2.43 -3.50 18.43
CA ASN A 62 3.41 -2.50 17.96
C ASN A 62 2.79 -1.42 17.05
N ALA A 63 1.51 -1.10 17.24
CA ALA A 63 0.85 -0.04 16.47
C ALA A 63 1.49 1.34 16.71
N HIS A 64 2.02 1.57 17.92
CA HIS A 64 2.73 2.80 18.29
C HIS A 64 4.01 3.05 17.47
N GLU A 65 4.57 2.02 16.82
CA GLU A 65 5.72 2.15 15.90
C GLU A 65 5.31 2.71 14.54
N ILE A 66 4.01 2.73 14.23
CA ILE A 66 3.48 3.33 13.01
C ILE A 66 3.02 4.75 13.33
N GLU A 67 3.85 5.71 12.97
CA GLU A 67 3.53 7.13 13.18
C GLU A 67 2.29 7.54 12.37
N GLN A 68 1.35 8.21 13.04
CA GLN A 68 0.16 8.74 12.40
C GLN A 68 0.52 9.88 11.44
N ASN A 69 -0.16 9.97 10.30
CA ASN A 69 0.15 10.91 9.20
C ASN A 69 1.54 10.70 8.56
N SER A 70 2.15 9.54 8.78
CA SER A 70 3.37 9.14 8.06
C SER A 70 3.04 8.47 6.72
N LYS A 71 4.05 8.39 5.85
CA LYS A 71 3.98 7.62 4.60
C LYS A 71 4.76 6.33 4.79
N ILE A 72 4.09 5.18 4.62
CA ILE A 72 4.73 3.86 4.68
C ILE A 72 4.65 3.16 3.34
N VAL A 73 5.64 2.32 3.04
CA VAL A 73 5.63 1.45 1.86
C VAL A 73 5.34 0.02 2.28
N ARG A 74 4.44 -0.65 1.56
CA ARG A 74 4.09 -2.05 1.77
C ARG A 74 4.01 -2.81 0.46
N ARG A 75 4.42 -4.07 0.49
CA ARG A 75 4.24 -4.98 -0.65
C ARG A 75 2.78 -5.34 -0.79
N GLY A 76 2.33 -5.51 -2.04
CA GLY A 76 0.98 -5.96 -2.34
C GLY A 76 0.65 -7.30 -1.68
N VAL A 77 1.62 -8.22 -1.57
CA VAL A 77 1.40 -9.52 -0.88
C VAL A 77 1.08 -9.39 0.61
N VAL A 78 1.46 -8.27 1.24
CA VAL A 78 1.11 -7.99 2.65
C VAL A 78 -0.29 -7.37 2.73
N ILE A 79 -0.64 -6.49 1.79
CA ILE A 79 -1.92 -5.78 1.81
C ILE A 79 -3.06 -6.69 1.31
N TYR A 80 -2.96 -7.24 0.10
CA TYR A 80 -4.07 -7.90 -0.58
C TYR A 80 -4.82 -8.99 0.23
N PRO A 81 -4.15 -9.88 1.01
CA PRO A 81 -4.85 -11.00 1.65
C PRO A 81 -5.90 -10.59 2.68
N LYS A 82 -5.66 -9.51 3.44
CA LYS A 82 -6.51 -9.07 4.56
C LYS A 82 -6.95 -7.61 4.40
N CYS A 83 -6.97 -7.10 3.17
CA CYS A 83 -7.35 -5.73 2.89
C CYS A 83 -8.86 -5.59 2.68
N ILE A 84 -9.42 -4.56 3.29
CA ILE A 84 -10.78 -4.09 3.09
C ILE A 84 -10.69 -2.69 2.45
N LEU A 85 -11.33 -2.55 1.30
CA LEU A 85 -11.48 -1.25 0.63
C LEU A 85 -12.59 -0.46 1.31
N LEU A 86 -12.23 0.69 1.88
CA LEU A 86 -13.16 1.55 2.62
C LEU A 86 -13.82 2.58 1.71
N SER A 87 -13.06 3.14 0.77
CA SER A 87 -13.59 4.07 -0.24
C SER A 87 -12.66 4.15 -1.45
N THR A 88 -13.22 4.57 -2.58
CA THR A 88 -12.51 4.81 -3.84
C THR A 88 -12.52 6.31 -4.18
N PRO A 89 -11.54 6.80 -4.96
CA PRO A 89 -11.59 8.15 -5.51
C PRO A 89 -12.66 8.25 -6.61
N ALA A 90 -13.06 9.47 -6.96
CA ALA A 90 -14.13 9.71 -7.95
C ALA A 90 -13.77 9.17 -9.36
N ASN A 91 -12.49 9.23 -9.73
CA ASN A 91 -11.93 8.77 -11.00
C ASN A 91 -11.42 7.30 -10.95
N TYR A 92 -11.92 6.50 -10.01
CA TYR A 92 -11.42 5.14 -9.77
C TYR A 92 -11.43 4.23 -11.01
N GLU A 93 -12.51 4.27 -11.80
CA GLU A 93 -12.62 3.44 -13.01
C GLU A 93 -11.53 3.77 -14.04
N ASP A 94 -11.18 5.05 -14.18
CA ASP A 94 -10.15 5.50 -15.11
C ASP A 94 -8.75 5.08 -14.60
N LEU A 95 -8.50 5.21 -13.29
CA LEU A 95 -7.26 4.74 -12.67
C LEU A 95 -7.08 3.22 -12.81
N VAL A 96 -8.15 2.44 -12.70
CA VAL A 96 -8.12 0.98 -12.90
C VAL A 96 -7.81 0.64 -14.36
N LYS A 97 -8.40 1.35 -15.33
CA LYS A 97 -8.11 1.16 -16.75
C LYS A 97 -6.67 1.54 -17.10
N GLU A 98 -6.19 2.69 -16.61
CA GLU A 98 -4.80 3.12 -16.77
C GLU A 98 -3.83 2.08 -16.18
N LYS A 99 -4.13 1.57 -14.98
CA LYS A 99 -3.34 0.51 -14.33
C LYS A 99 -3.32 -0.79 -15.15
N ALA A 100 -4.46 -1.19 -15.70
CA ALA A 100 -4.53 -2.39 -16.55
C ALA A 100 -3.70 -2.24 -17.82
N ALA A 101 -3.76 -1.08 -18.48
CA ALA A 101 -2.96 -0.76 -19.65
C ALA A 101 -1.45 -0.73 -19.35
N ARG A 102 -1.04 -0.20 -18.18
CA ARG A 102 0.36 -0.19 -17.74
C ARG A 102 0.96 -1.57 -17.49
N LYS A 103 0.13 -2.60 -17.27
CA LYS A 103 0.60 -3.98 -17.06
C LYS A 103 1.40 -4.53 -18.25
N GLU A 104 1.21 -3.98 -19.45
CA GLU A 104 2.00 -4.34 -20.64
C GLU A 104 3.36 -3.61 -20.73
N ASN A 105 3.55 -2.47 -20.04
CA ASN A 105 4.71 -1.58 -20.18
C ASN A 105 5.52 -1.33 -18.88
N SER A 106 5.37 -2.19 -17.86
CA SER A 106 5.81 -1.93 -16.48
C SER A 106 7.27 -1.43 -16.31
N SER A 107 7.41 -0.23 -15.74
CA SER A 107 8.65 0.47 -15.30
C SER A 107 8.71 0.52 -13.75
N PRO A 108 9.89 0.64 -13.09
CA PRO A 108 10.07 0.38 -11.66
C PRO A 108 9.33 1.30 -10.67
N VAL A 109 8.82 2.46 -11.13
CA VAL A 109 8.09 3.43 -10.30
C VAL A 109 6.92 3.95 -11.12
N CYS A 110 5.70 3.56 -10.75
CA CYS A 110 4.48 3.91 -11.50
C CYS A 110 3.72 4.99 -10.74
N TYR A 111 4.16 6.24 -10.85
CA TYR A 111 3.20 7.32 -10.66
C TYR A 111 2.07 7.17 -11.71
N ALA A 112 0.86 7.67 -11.43
CA ALA A 112 -0.10 7.90 -12.51
C ALA A 112 0.60 8.78 -13.56
N ASP A 113 0.60 8.37 -14.83
CA ASP A 113 1.36 9.10 -15.88
C ASP A 113 0.80 10.51 -16.09
N ASP A 114 -0.48 10.69 -15.81
CA ASP A 114 -1.15 11.98 -15.87
C ASP A 114 -1.01 12.75 -14.54
N LYS A 115 -0.51 13.98 -14.61
CA LYS A 115 -0.45 14.88 -13.45
C LYS A 115 -1.84 15.35 -13.03
N ASP A 116 -2.79 15.41 -13.95
CA ASP A 116 -4.14 15.91 -13.70
C ASP A 116 -4.96 14.91 -12.87
N LEU A 117 -4.60 13.62 -12.92
CA LEU A 117 -5.16 12.58 -12.05
C LEU A 117 -4.61 12.65 -10.60
N ARG A 118 -3.65 13.54 -10.33
CA ARG A 118 -3.03 13.76 -9.01
C ARG A 118 -3.56 15.00 -8.28
N GLU A 119 -4.53 15.73 -8.84
CA GLU A 119 -5.19 16.82 -8.11
C GLU A 119 -5.81 16.30 -6.79
N GLY A 120 -5.46 16.92 -5.66
CA GLY A 120 -5.93 16.53 -4.32
C GLY A 120 -5.08 15.47 -3.59
N PHE A 121 -3.90 15.13 -4.11
CA PHE A 121 -2.95 14.18 -3.52
C PHE A 121 -1.66 14.82 -2.98
N GLU A 122 -1.47 16.12 -3.18
CA GLU A 122 -0.38 16.89 -2.59
C GLU A 122 -0.74 17.31 -1.16
N PHE A 123 -0.29 16.51 -0.20
CA PHE A 123 -0.09 16.89 1.20
C PHE A 123 1.31 16.44 1.63
#